data_AF-A0A964VCJ0-F1
#
_entry.id   AF-A0A964VCJ0-F1
#
_cell.length_a   1.000
_cell.length_b   1.000
_cell.length_c   1.000
_cell.angle_alpha   90.00
_cell.angle_beta   90.00
_cell.angle_gamma   90.00
#
_symmetry.space_group_name_H-M   'P 1'
#
loop_
_entity.id
_entity.type
_entity.pdbx_description
1 polymer ?
#
loop_
_entity_poly.entity_id
_entity_poly.type
_entity_poly.pdbx_seq_one_letter_code
_entity_poly.pdbx_strand_id
1 'polypeptide(L)'
;MNKVPAYLKPASLFFDFDSTIVSGEAIDELAHIALANTPDRAARVAKIHAITNAGMEGAMAIDESLRQRLDMLEIRAHMLAPLVARLQKQISPSLLRHGALLQSMRDQIWIISSGFHEWIDPVVTKLGLRADHVNANRLLANAQGILRLDPTSRCATVGSKARAATALDCAPPRIMIGDGMTDFEVRSEGACEYFVAWTESVVRPAVVAKADIVAPHFEGLLAALQECLA
;
A
#
# COMPACT_ATOMS: atom_id res chain seq x y z
N MET A 1 10.43 -2.74 -23.72
CA MET A 1 9.29 -3.52 -24.25
C MET A 1 8.01 -2.89 -23.71
N ASN A 2 7.16 -2.30 -24.55
CA ASN A 2 5.98 -1.54 -24.10
C ASN A 2 4.65 -2.28 -24.36
N LYS A 3 4.70 -3.58 -24.66
CA LYS A 3 3.50 -4.39 -24.88
C LYS A 3 3.24 -5.24 -23.63
N VAL A 4 2.01 -5.18 -23.12
CA VAL A 4 1.55 -6.07 -22.05
C VAL A 4 1.73 -7.53 -22.49
N PRO A 5 2.48 -8.35 -21.74
CA PRO A 5 2.63 -9.77 -22.03
C PRO A 5 1.28 -10.48 -22.12
N ALA A 6 1.15 -11.46 -23.03
CA ALA A 6 -0.12 -12.13 -23.29
C ALA A 6 -0.74 -12.76 -22.03
N TYR A 7 0.08 -13.37 -21.18
CA TYR A 7 -0.34 -14.01 -19.92
C TYR A 7 -0.83 -13.01 -18.87
N LEU A 8 -0.47 -11.73 -18.95
CA LEU A 8 -0.95 -10.68 -18.04
C LEU A 8 -2.21 -9.97 -18.52
N LYS A 9 -2.57 -10.08 -19.80
CA LYS A 9 -3.76 -9.39 -20.34
C LYS A 9 -5.07 -9.71 -19.61
N PRO A 10 -5.36 -10.96 -19.20
CA PRO A 10 -6.58 -11.25 -18.46
C PRO A 10 -6.47 -10.94 -16.96
N ALA A 11 -5.27 -10.64 -16.46
CA ALA A 11 -5.00 -10.57 -15.03
C ALA A 11 -5.32 -9.19 -14.44
N SER A 12 -5.96 -9.19 -13.27
CA SER A 12 -6.17 -7.99 -12.46
C SER A 12 -5.14 -7.94 -11.33
N LEU A 13 -4.38 -6.86 -11.25
CA LEU A 13 -3.28 -6.71 -10.29
C LEU A 13 -3.69 -5.75 -9.18
N PHE A 14 -3.71 -6.22 -7.94
CA PHE A 14 -3.99 -5.43 -6.75
C PHE A 14 -2.69 -5.16 -6.02
N PHE A 15 -2.25 -3.90 -5.96
CA PHE A 15 -1.04 -3.49 -5.26
C PHE A 15 -1.39 -2.87 -3.91
N ASP A 16 -0.66 -3.24 -2.86
CA ASP A 16 -0.53 -2.35 -1.72
C ASP A 16 0.31 -1.12 -2.07
N PHE A 17 0.25 -0.10 -1.22
CA PHE A 17 0.98 1.15 -1.38
C PHE A 17 2.24 1.18 -0.51
N ASP A 18 2.07 1.23 0.82
CA ASP A 18 3.17 1.31 1.78
C ASP A 18 4.00 0.03 1.72
N SER A 19 5.32 0.16 1.83
CA SER A 19 6.30 -0.94 1.67
C SER A 19 6.21 -1.77 0.36
N THR A 20 5.36 -1.38 -0.59
CA THR A 20 5.13 -2.06 -1.87
C THR A 20 5.38 -1.13 -3.06
N ILE A 21 4.48 -0.18 -3.34
CA ILE A 21 4.70 0.85 -4.38
C ILE A 21 5.78 1.82 -3.93
N VAL A 22 5.78 2.19 -2.65
CA VAL A 22 6.83 2.99 -2.01
C VAL A 22 7.59 2.12 -1.01
N SER A 23 8.88 2.38 -0.81
CA SER A 23 9.74 1.56 0.03
C SER A 23 9.66 1.88 1.53
N GLY A 24 8.71 2.74 1.95
CA GLY A 24 8.54 3.17 3.33
C GLY A 24 7.08 3.21 3.72
N GLU A 25 6.84 3.59 4.98
CA GLU A 25 5.52 3.71 5.58
C GLU A 25 5.11 5.18 5.64
N ALA A 26 4.03 5.56 4.96
CA ALA A 26 3.64 6.97 4.81
C ALA A 26 3.36 7.67 6.15
N ILE A 27 2.79 6.97 7.13
CA ILE A 27 2.54 7.54 8.46
C ILE A 27 3.84 7.74 9.24
N ASP A 28 4.83 6.88 9.06
CA ASP A 28 6.14 7.02 9.70
C ASP A 28 6.90 8.22 9.10
N GLU A 29 6.83 8.40 7.78
CA GLU A 29 7.33 9.59 7.09
C GLU A 29 6.61 10.87 7.54
N LEU A 30 5.29 10.80 7.71
CA LEU A 30 4.49 11.90 8.21
C LEU A 30 4.84 12.23 9.66
N ALA A 31 5.15 11.23 10.50
CA ALA A 31 5.61 11.46 11.86
C ALA A 31 6.90 12.28 11.89
N HIS A 32 7.84 12.03 10.97
CA HIS A 32 9.05 12.84 10.87
C HIS A 32 8.77 14.30 10.51
N ILE A 33 7.68 14.60 9.79
CA ILE A 33 7.26 15.96 9.41
C ILE A 33 6.51 16.61 10.58
N ALA A 34 5.48 15.95 11.10
CA ALA A 34 4.61 16.47 12.15
C ALA A 34 5.35 16.70 13.47
N LEU A 35 6.38 15.90 13.75
CA LEU A 35 7.14 15.95 15.00
C LEU A 35 8.48 16.68 14.86
N ALA A 36 8.72 17.39 13.75
CA ALA A 36 10.01 18.03 13.47
C ALA A 36 10.48 18.98 14.59
N ASN A 37 9.54 19.68 15.23
CA ASN A 37 9.82 20.69 16.26
C ASN A 37 9.36 20.27 17.67
N THR A 38 9.03 19.00 17.90
CA THR A 38 8.62 18.52 19.23
C THR A 38 9.81 18.00 20.05
N PRO A 39 9.84 18.26 21.37
CA PRO A 39 10.67 17.50 22.30
C PRO A 39 10.42 15.99 22.12
N ASP A 40 11.44 15.18 22.35
CA ASP A 40 11.39 13.70 22.27
C ASP A 40 10.98 13.13 20.91
N ARG A 41 11.18 13.88 19.82
CA ARG A 41 10.90 13.45 18.44
C ARG A 41 11.36 12.02 18.15
N ALA A 42 12.60 11.69 18.51
CA ALA A 42 13.18 10.38 18.23
C ALA A 42 12.39 9.24 18.91
N ALA A 43 12.03 9.41 20.19
CA ALA A 43 11.27 8.43 20.93
C ALA A 43 9.84 8.27 20.39
N ARG A 44 9.18 9.38 20.04
CA ARG A 44 7.82 9.35 19.48
C ARG A 44 7.77 8.69 18.10
N VAL A 45 8.72 9.02 17.22
CA VAL A 45 8.85 8.37 15.91
C VAL A 45 9.12 6.88 16.07
N ALA A 46 10.05 6.49 16.94
CA ALA A 46 10.36 5.08 17.20
C ALA A 46 9.13 4.31 17.70
N LYS A 47 8.30 4.93 18.55
CA LYS A 47 7.05 4.33 19.02
C LYS A 47 6.03 4.16 17.89
N ILE A 48 5.87 5.14 17.00
CA ILE A 48 4.97 5.03 15.83
C ILE A 48 5.42 3.88 14.94
N HIS A 49 6.70 3.81 14.61
CA HIS A 49 7.28 2.74 13.80
C HIS A 49 7.08 1.35 14.43
N ALA A 50 7.24 1.22 15.76
CA ALA A 50 6.96 -0.03 16.46
C ALA A 50 5.49 -0.47 16.33
N ILE A 51 4.54 0.48 16.41
CA ILE A 51 3.11 0.21 16.22
C ILE A 51 2.79 -0.18 14.77
N THR A 52 3.46 0.46 13.79
CA THR A 52 3.35 0.10 12.36
C THR A 52 3.80 -1.35 12.14
N ASN A 53 4.97 -1.74 12.64
CA ASN A 53 5.48 -3.11 12.49
C ASN A 53 4.59 -4.15 13.16
N ALA A 54 4.11 -3.88 14.38
CA ALA A 54 3.18 -4.79 15.06
C ALA A 54 1.89 -5.01 14.25
N GLY A 55 1.36 -3.97 13.61
CA GLY A 55 0.21 -4.07 12.71
C GLY A 55 0.51 -4.92 11.48
N MET A 56 1.64 -4.69 10.82
CA MET A 56 1.97 -5.36 9.55
C MET A 56 2.40 -6.81 9.70
N GLU A 57 2.97 -7.17 10.85
CA GLU A 57 3.28 -8.56 11.22
C GLU A 57 2.05 -9.35 11.72
N GLY A 58 0.91 -8.67 11.93
CA GLY A 58 -0.31 -9.29 12.48
C GLY A 58 -0.29 -9.49 14.00
N ALA A 59 0.69 -8.89 14.71
CA ALA A 59 0.76 -8.91 16.17
C ALA A 59 -0.21 -7.91 16.84
N MET A 60 -0.70 -6.92 16.08
CA MET A 60 -1.71 -5.95 16.47
C MET A 60 -2.76 -5.84 15.36
N ALA A 61 -4.04 -5.66 15.72
CA ALA A 61 -5.09 -5.45 14.74
C ALA A 61 -4.87 -4.14 13.96
N ILE A 62 -5.18 -4.13 12.66
CA ILE A 62 -4.86 -3.00 11.78
C ILE A 62 -5.60 -1.71 12.15
N ASP A 63 -6.84 -1.83 12.61
CA ASP A 63 -7.66 -0.72 13.10
C ASP A 63 -7.09 -0.12 14.38
N GLU A 64 -6.65 -0.97 15.31
CA GLU A 64 -5.96 -0.54 16.52
C GLU A 64 -4.64 0.16 16.20
N SER A 65 -3.80 -0.46 15.37
CA SER A 65 -2.50 0.09 14.95
C SER A 65 -2.68 1.45 14.27
N LEU A 66 -3.62 1.57 13.33
CA LEU A 66 -3.88 2.82 12.63
C LEU A 66 -4.38 3.91 13.59
N ARG A 67 -5.36 3.60 14.44
CA ARG A 67 -5.89 4.56 15.41
C ARG A 67 -4.81 5.08 16.35
N GLN A 68 -4.01 4.19 16.94
CA GLN A 68 -2.93 4.59 17.85
C GLN A 68 -1.93 5.52 17.18
N ARG A 69 -1.53 5.24 15.93
CA ARG A 69 -0.58 6.10 15.19
C ARG A 69 -1.16 7.47 14.87
N LEU A 70 -2.42 7.54 14.44
CA LEU A 70 -3.10 8.81 14.17
C LEU A 70 -3.30 9.65 15.42
N ASP A 71 -3.64 9.03 16.56
CA ASP A 71 -3.80 9.72 17.85
C ASP A 71 -2.48 10.35 18.33
N MET A 72 -1.34 9.81 17.90
CA MET A 72 -0.01 10.35 18.20
C MET A 72 0.39 11.55 17.32
N LEU A 73 -0.41 11.92 16.32
CA LEU A 73 -0.08 12.93 15.32
C LEU A 73 -1.18 14.02 15.18
N GLU A 74 -0.75 15.28 15.18
CA GLU A 74 -1.58 16.41 14.74
C GLU A 74 -1.34 16.67 13.25
N ILE A 75 -1.98 15.86 12.40
CA ILE A 75 -1.84 15.97 10.94
C ILE A 75 -2.54 17.24 10.46
N ARG A 76 -1.85 18.08 9.69
CA ARG A 76 -2.40 19.31 9.11
C ARG A 76 -2.14 19.37 7.61
N ALA A 77 -3.02 20.05 6.87
CA ALA A 77 -2.98 20.08 5.40
C ALA A 77 -1.62 20.49 4.81
N HIS A 78 -0.91 21.44 5.44
CA HIS A 78 0.40 21.89 4.97
C HIS A 78 1.49 20.79 5.00
N MET A 79 1.27 19.71 5.76
CA MET A 79 2.19 18.57 5.88
C MET A 79 2.09 17.60 4.69
N LEU A 80 0.96 17.61 3.96
CA LEU A 80 0.68 16.64 2.90
C LEU A 80 1.61 16.81 1.69
N ALA A 81 1.83 18.04 1.22
CA ALA A 81 2.72 18.26 0.07
C ALA A 81 4.18 17.83 0.33
N PRO A 82 4.79 18.16 1.50
CA PRO A 82 6.09 17.59 1.88
C PRO A 82 6.10 16.06 1.97
N LEU A 83 5.04 15.44 2.51
CA LEU A 83 4.91 13.98 2.57
C LEU A 83 4.92 13.36 1.16
N VAL A 84 4.04 13.84 0.28
CA VAL A 84 3.97 13.38 -1.11
C VAL A 84 5.32 13.51 -1.81
N ALA A 85 6.03 14.63 -1.61
CA ALA A 85 7.34 14.83 -2.22
C ALA A 85 8.40 13.83 -1.71
N ARG A 86 8.29 13.33 -0.46
CA ARG A 86 9.15 12.26 0.06
C ARG A 86 8.77 10.91 -0.51
N LEU A 87 7.49 10.56 -0.48
CA LEU A 87 6.98 9.28 -0.98
C LEU A 87 7.29 9.10 -2.47
N GLN A 88 7.18 10.15 -3.28
CA GLN A 88 7.56 10.10 -4.69
C GLN A 88 9.04 9.78 -4.94
N LYS A 89 9.94 10.02 -3.97
CA LYS A 89 11.35 9.65 -4.05
C LYS A 89 11.61 8.24 -3.52
N GLN A 90 10.64 7.65 -2.83
CA GLN A 90 10.68 6.31 -2.25
C GLN A 90 9.94 5.29 -3.11
N ILE A 91 9.42 5.68 -4.29
CA ILE A 91 8.81 4.72 -5.21
C ILE A 91 9.83 3.60 -5.52
N SER A 92 9.37 2.35 -5.48
CA SER A 92 10.19 1.17 -5.76
C SER A 92 11.06 1.39 -7.03
N PRO A 93 12.37 1.16 -6.94
CA PRO A 93 13.26 1.27 -8.09
C PRO A 93 12.85 0.35 -9.25
N SER A 94 12.40 -0.88 -8.97
CA SER A 94 11.96 -1.80 -10.01
C SER A 94 10.68 -1.37 -10.71
N LEU A 95 9.70 -0.81 -9.97
CA LEU A 95 8.49 -0.22 -10.55
C LEU A 95 8.81 1.01 -11.41
N LEU A 96 9.71 1.89 -10.95
CA LEU A 96 10.15 3.06 -11.73
C LEU A 96 10.78 2.67 -13.06
N ARG A 97 11.66 1.66 -13.08
CA ARG A 97 12.25 1.13 -14.33
C ARG A 97 11.20 0.63 -15.32
N HIS A 98 10.04 0.21 -14.82
CA HIS A 98 8.94 -0.37 -15.60
C HIS A 98 7.74 0.57 -15.79
N GLY A 99 7.89 1.88 -15.55
CA GLY A 99 6.80 2.85 -15.64
C GLY A 99 5.99 2.78 -16.95
N ALA A 100 6.65 2.58 -18.10
CA ALA A 100 5.96 2.44 -19.38
C ALA A 100 5.06 1.18 -19.46
N LEU A 101 5.51 0.07 -18.86
CA LEU A 101 4.73 -1.17 -18.80
C LEU A 101 3.57 -1.00 -17.81
N LEU A 102 3.81 -0.45 -16.62
CA LEU A 102 2.76 -0.13 -15.64
C LEU A 102 1.68 0.76 -16.26
N GLN A 103 2.07 1.80 -16.98
CA GLN A 103 1.14 2.69 -17.67
C GLN A 103 0.34 1.96 -18.76
N SER A 104 0.94 1.00 -19.47
CA SER A 104 0.21 0.17 -20.44
C SER A 104 -0.77 -0.81 -19.79
N MET A 105 -0.61 -1.10 -18.50
CA MET A 105 -1.45 -1.96 -17.67
C MET A 105 -2.35 -1.15 -16.71
N ARG A 106 -2.46 0.17 -16.88
CA ARG A 106 -3.17 1.06 -15.93
C ARG A 106 -4.64 0.70 -15.69
N ASP A 107 -5.29 0.03 -16.64
CA ASP A 107 -6.69 -0.36 -16.54
C ASP A 107 -6.89 -1.71 -15.82
N GLN A 108 -5.83 -2.50 -15.66
CA GLN A 108 -5.84 -3.77 -14.91
C GLN A 108 -5.20 -3.66 -13.52
N ILE A 109 -4.57 -2.53 -13.21
CA ILE A 109 -3.93 -2.26 -11.91
C ILE A 109 -4.90 -1.50 -11.00
N TRP A 110 -5.06 -2.01 -9.78
CA TRP A 110 -5.77 -1.37 -8.69
C TRP A 110 -4.85 -1.23 -7.47
N ILE A 111 -5.06 -0.18 -6.69
CA ILE A 111 -4.33 0.04 -5.44
C ILE A 111 -5.30 -0.19 -4.30
N ILE A 112 -4.98 -1.13 -3.41
CA ILE A 112 -5.79 -1.47 -2.25
C ILE A 112 -4.91 -1.29 -1.00
N SER A 113 -5.17 -0.22 -0.25
CA SER A 113 -4.29 0.17 0.85
C SER A 113 -5.06 0.63 2.08
N SER A 114 -4.47 0.37 3.25
CA SER A 114 -4.92 0.96 4.52
C SER A 114 -4.38 2.38 4.73
N GLY A 115 -3.59 2.89 3.77
CA GLY A 115 -3.15 4.28 3.71
C GLY A 115 -4.27 5.24 3.28
N PHE A 116 -3.90 6.43 2.81
CA PHE A 116 -4.84 7.51 2.55
C PHE A 116 -4.67 8.12 1.16
N HIS A 117 -5.80 8.40 0.52
CA HIS A 117 -5.83 8.96 -0.82
C HIS A 117 -5.08 10.30 -0.94
N GLU A 118 -5.04 11.11 0.12
CA GLU A 118 -4.38 12.42 0.14
C GLU A 118 -2.89 12.36 -0.24
N TRP A 119 -2.26 11.21 -0.08
CA TRP A 119 -0.90 10.97 -0.56
C TRP A 119 -0.76 9.82 -1.56
N ILE A 120 -1.66 8.84 -1.56
CA ILE A 120 -1.62 7.74 -2.52
C ILE A 120 -1.90 8.26 -3.93
N ASP A 121 -3.03 8.95 -4.12
CA ASP A 121 -3.48 9.45 -5.43
C ASP A 121 -2.36 10.21 -6.17
N PRO A 122 -1.72 11.25 -5.60
CA PRO A 122 -0.67 11.99 -6.29
C PRO A 122 0.63 11.20 -6.55
N VAL A 123 0.91 10.13 -5.79
CA VAL A 123 2.08 9.27 -6.01
C VAL A 123 1.80 8.31 -7.16
N VAL A 124 0.64 7.65 -7.18
CA VAL A 124 0.31 6.64 -8.20
C VAL A 124 0.01 7.29 -9.56
N THR A 125 -0.58 8.48 -9.59
CA THR A 125 -0.78 9.21 -10.85
C THR A 125 0.54 9.60 -11.51
N LYS A 126 1.59 9.85 -10.72
CA LYS A 126 2.94 10.12 -11.24
C LYS A 126 3.56 8.89 -11.92
N LEU A 127 3.15 7.69 -11.52
CA LEU A 127 3.50 6.43 -12.19
C LEU A 127 2.65 6.15 -13.44
N GLY A 128 1.71 7.04 -13.79
CA GLY A 128 0.78 6.83 -14.91
C GLY A 128 -0.39 5.91 -14.59
N LEU A 129 -0.60 5.58 -13.30
CA LEU A 129 -1.73 4.79 -12.82
C LEU A 129 -2.95 5.68 -12.58
N ARG A 130 -4.10 5.01 -12.42
CA ARG A 130 -5.42 5.63 -12.34
C ARG A 130 -5.77 5.97 -10.90
N ALA A 131 -6.08 7.24 -10.63
CA ALA A 131 -6.56 7.66 -9.31
C ALA A 131 -7.94 7.07 -8.97
N ASP A 132 -8.78 6.83 -9.99
CA ASP A 132 -10.07 6.15 -9.86
C ASP A 132 -9.94 4.64 -9.62
N HIS A 133 -8.71 4.09 -9.65
CA HIS A 133 -8.41 2.71 -9.28
C HIS A 133 -7.77 2.57 -7.89
N VAL A 134 -7.84 3.63 -7.07
CA VAL A 134 -7.35 3.60 -5.68
C VAL A 134 -8.53 3.31 -4.75
N ASN A 135 -8.34 2.35 -3.85
CA ASN A 135 -9.24 2.05 -2.73
C ASN A 135 -8.45 2.23 -1.43
N ALA A 136 -8.66 3.36 -0.76
CA ALA A 136 -7.93 3.75 0.44
C ALA A 136 -8.81 4.56 1.40
N ASN A 137 -8.26 4.91 2.57
CA ASN A 137 -8.94 5.79 3.52
C ASN A 137 -8.91 7.26 3.06
N ARG A 138 -9.80 8.08 3.63
CA ARG A 138 -9.82 9.53 3.45
C ARG A 138 -9.55 10.24 4.77
N LEU A 139 -9.01 11.45 4.69
CA LEU A 139 -8.88 12.34 5.83
C LEU A 139 -9.98 13.39 5.83
N LEU A 140 -10.53 13.66 7.02
CA LEU A 140 -11.47 14.74 7.27
C LEU A 140 -10.90 15.72 8.30
N ALA A 141 -11.01 17.02 8.02
CA ALA A 141 -10.60 18.06 8.97
C ALA A 141 -11.64 18.20 10.09
N ASN A 142 -11.17 18.18 11.34
CA ASN A 142 -11.99 18.56 12.48
C ASN A 142 -12.10 20.10 12.62
N ALA A 143 -12.84 20.57 13.63
CA ALA A 143 -13.05 22.00 13.88
C ALA A 143 -11.75 22.79 14.16
N GLN A 144 -10.66 22.11 14.53
CA GLN A 144 -9.33 22.71 14.79
C GLN A 144 -8.40 22.63 13.56
N GLY A 145 -8.92 22.19 12.42
CA GLY A 145 -8.14 22.00 11.18
C GLY A 145 -7.16 20.83 11.25
N ILE A 146 -7.35 19.91 12.20
CA ILE A 146 -6.55 18.69 12.31
C ILE A 146 -7.23 17.60 11.49
N LEU A 147 -6.46 16.96 10.62
CA LEU A 147 -6.90 15.86 9.78
C LEU A 147 -6.99 14.57 10.60
N ARG A 148 -8.12 13.89 10.47
CA ARG A 148 -8.45 12.61 11.13
C ARG A 148 -8.99 11.63 10.09
N LEU A 149 -8.98 10.34 10.43
CA LEU A 149 -9.65 9.33 9.61
C LEU A 149 -11.12 9.72 9.41
N ASP A 150 -11.57 9.78 8.16
CA ASP A 150 -12.99 9.92 7.85
C ASP A 150 -13.73 8.68 8.37
N PRO A 151 -14.73 8.83 9.25
CA PRO A 151 -15.45 7.71 9.86
C PRO A 151 -16.23 6.85 8.86
N THR A 152 -16.41 7.31 7.62
CA THR A 152 -17.02 6.54 6.54
C THR A 152 -16.01 5.66 5.79
N SER A 153 -14.71 5.85 6.02
CA SER A 153 -13.65 5.06 5.40
C SER A 153 -13.71 3.61 5.85
N ARG A 154 -13.62 2.69 4.88
CA ARG A 154 -13.76 1.25 5.12
C ARG A 154 -12.43 0.49 5.09
N CYS A 155 -11.36 1.11 4.61
CA CYS A 155 -10.01 0.55 4.49
C CYS A 155 -9.19 0.59 5.78
N ALA A 156 -9.83 0.87 6.93
CA ALA A 156 -9.19 1.02 8.22
C ALA A 156 -9.56 -0.11 9.21
N THR A 157 -10.06 -1.24 8.71
CA THR A 157 -10.60 -2.34 9.53
C THR A 157 -10.06 -3.70 9.09
N VAL A 158 -10.09 -4.69 9.97
CA VAL A 158 -9.73 -6.09 9.65
C VAL A 158 -10.56 -6.60 8.47
N GLY A 159 -9.92 -7.29 7.52
CA GLY A 159 -10.55 -7.79 6.29
C GLY A 159 -10.95 -6.69 5.29
N SER A 160 -10.56 -5.43 5.51
CA SER A 160 -10.98 -4.34 4.64
C SER A 160 -10.41 -4.43 3.23
N LYS A 161 -9.15 -4.86 3.08
CA LYS A 161 -8.55 -5.07 1.75
C LYS A 161 -9.26 -6.18 0.98
N ALA A 162 -9.61 -7.29 1.64
CA ALA A 162 -10.36 -8.38 1.02
C ALA A 162 -11.77 -7.94 0.57
N ARG A 163 -12.49 -7.18 1.42
CA ARG A 163 -13.78 -6.58 1.05
C ARG A 163 -13.65 -5.60 -0.11
N ALA A 164 -12.62 -4.75 -0.11
CA ALA A 164 -12.34 -3.83 -1.21
C ALA A 164 -12.09 -4.60 -2.51
N ALA A 165 -11.19 -5.58 -2.50
CA ALA A 165 -10.88 -6.42 -3.66
C ALA A 165 -12.12 -7.15 -4.21
N THR A 166 -12.96 -7.69 -3.33
CA THR A 166 -14.21 -8.35 -3.72
C THR A 166 -15.19 -7.38 -4.38
N ALA A 167 -15.29 -6.15 -3.88
CA ALA A 167 -16.21 -5.14 -4.39
C ALA A 167 -15.82 -4.55 -5.76
N LEU A 168 -14.57 -4.74 -6.20
CA LEU A 168 -14.11 -4.26 -7.51
C LEU A 168 -14.67 -5.08 -8.68
N ASP A 169 -15.15 -6.30 -8.43
CA ASP A 169 -15.71 -7.22 -9.44
C ASP A 169 -14.79 -7.41 -10.68
N CYS A 170 -13.48 -7.46 -10.42
CA CYS A 170 -12.47 -7.62 -11.46
C CYS A 170 -12.39 -9.06 -11.97
N ALA A 171 -12.10 -9.22 -13.26
CA ALA A 171 -11.94 -10.54 -13.87
C ALA A 171 -10.72 -11.30 -13.28
N PRO A 172 -10.84 -12.62 -13.06
CA PRO A 172 -9.72 -13.47 -12.68
C PRO A 172 -8.76 -13.69 -13.88
N PRO A 173 -7.47 -13.95 -13.63
CA PRO A 173 -6.86 -14.10 -12.30
C PRO A 173 -6.60 -12.75 -11.63
N ARG A 174 -7.04 -12.62 -10.38
CA ARG A 174 -6.80 -11.51 -9.46
C ARG A 174 -5.57 -11.86 -8.64
N ILE A 175 -4.62 -10.93 -8.58
CA ILE A 175 -3.33 -11.14 -7.93
C ILE A 175 -3.13 -10.01 -6.93
N MET A 176 -3.03 -10.36 -5.65
CA MET A 176 -2.66 -9.42 -4.60
C MET A 176 -1.14 -9.37 -4.48
N ILE A 177 -0.56 -8.18 -4.55
CA ILE A 177 0.88 -7.91 -4.40
C ILE A 177 1.04 -6.95 -3.22
N GLY A 178 1.71 -7.41 -2.17
CA GLY A 178 1.96 -6.61 -0.97
C GLY A 178 2.95 -7.28 -0.03
N ASP A 179 3.43 -6.57 0.98
CA ASP A 179 4.41 -7.06 1.94
C ASP A 179 3.82 -7.50 3.29
N GLY A 180 2.56 -7.16 3.57
CA GLY A 180 1.95 -7.27 4.88
C GLY A 180 0.98 -8.44 5.05
N MET A 181 0.63 -8.75 6.30
CA MET A 181 -0.37 -9.78 6.61
C MET A 181 -1.76 -9.44 6.06
N THR A 182 -2.12 -8.15 6.03
CA THR A 182 -3.40 -7.68 5.46
C THR A 182 -3.52 -7.93 3.96
N ASP A 183 -2.40 -8.10 3.25
CA ASP A 183 -2.40 -8.44 1.82
C ASP A 183 -2.61 -9.94 1.64
N PHE A 184 -1.97 -10.75 2.47
CA PHE A 184 -2.27 -12.18 2.55
C PHE A 184 -3.74 -12.45 2.91
N GLU A 185 -4.36 -11.64 3.76
CA GLU A 185 -5.79 -11.77 4.11
C GLU A 185 -6.70 -11.75 2.87
N VAL A 186 -6.37 -10.94 1.86
CA VAL A 186 -7.10 -10.89 0.57
C VAL A 186 -7.16 -12.28 -0.08
N ARG A 187 -6.06 -13.02 -0.01
CA ARG A 187 -5.94 -14.38 -0.54
C ARG A 187 -6.61 -15.42 0.34
N SER A 188 -6.48 -15.32 1.66
CA SER A 188 -7.10 -16.27 2.58
C SER A 188 -8.63 -16.15 2.62
N GLU A 189 -9.16 -14.96 2.35
CA GLU A 189 -10.61 -14.71 2.24
C GLU A 189 -11.16 -15.00 0.83
N GLY A 190 -10.32 -15.42 -0.13
CA GLY A 190 -10.76 -15.79 -1.48
C GLY A 190 -11.08 -14.61 -2.39
N ALA A 191 -10.65 -13.40 -2.04
CA ALA A 191 -10.83 -12.19 -2.85
C ALA A 191 -9.79 -12.07 -3.99
N CYS A 192 -8.76 -12.91 -4.00
CA CYS A 192 -7.84 -13.09 -5.11
C CYS A 192 -7.40 -14.57 -5.28
N GLU A 193 -6.89 -14.91 -6.46
CA GLU A 193 -6.40 -16.25 -6.79
C GLU A 193 -4.97 -16.48 -6.31
N TYR A 194 -4.14 -15.43 -6.33
CA TYR A 194 -2.73 -15.50 -5.93
C TYR A 194 -2.36 -14.35 -5.00
N PHE A 195 -1.55 -14.66 -3.98
CA PHE A 195 -0.84 -13.67 -3.20
C PHE A 195 0.66 -13.73 -3.48
N VAL A 196 1.20 -12.57 -3.86
CA VAL A 196 2.62 -12.32 -4.04
C VAL A 196 3.13 -11.52 -2.85
N ALA A 197 4.01 -12.12 -2.05
CA ALA A 197 4.79 -11.39 -1.06
C ALA A 197 5.85 -10.54 -1.77
N TRP A 198 5.64 -9.23 -1.75
CA TRP A 198 6.59 -8.25 -2.27
C TRP A 198 7.72 -8.02 -1.26
N THR A 199 8.96 -8.24 -1.69
CA THR A 199 10.12 -8.21 -0.80
C THR A 199 11.21 -7.23 -1.23
N GLU A 200 10.95 -6.35 -2.21
CA GLU A 200 11.93 -5.33 -2.62
C GLU A 200 12.22 -4.32 -1.50
N SER A 201 11.19 -3.94 -0.74
CA SER A 201 11.32 -2.95 0.34
C SER A 201 11.69 -3.58 1.67
N VAL A 202 10.99 -4.65 2.05
CA VAL A 202 11.10 -5.30 3.35
C VAL A 202 10.77 -6.78 3.22
N VAL A 203 11.49 -7.62 3.96
CA VAL A 203 11.20 -9.06 4.05
C VAL A 203 10.52 -9.33 5.39
N ARG A 204 9.26 -9.77 5.36
CA ARG A 204 8.52 -10.21 6.55
C ARG A 204 8.40 -11.74 6.57
N PRO A 205 9.17 -12.47 7.40
CA PRO A 205 9.20 -13.94 7.36
C PRO A 205 7.82 -14.60 7.52
N ALA A 206 6.97 -14.05 8.40
CA ALA A 206 5.61 -14.56 8.63
C ALA A 206 4.69 -14.43 7.41
N VAL A 207 4.90 -13.40 6.57
CA VAL A 207 4.14 -13.15 5.34
C VAL A 207 4.68 -14.01 4.21
N VAL A 208 6.01 -14.05 4.05
CA VAL A 208 6.69 -14.89 3.04
C VAL A 208 6.32 -16.37 3.20
N ALA A 209 6.23 -16.88 4.43
CA ALA A 209 5.84 -18.25 4.71
C ALA A 209 4.41 -18.60 4.27
N LYS A 210 3.58 -17.62 3.94
CA LYS A 210 2.17 -17.76 3.53
C LYS A 210 1.93 -17.43 2.06
N ALA A 211 2.95 -16.97 1.35
CA ALA A 211 2.81 -16.47 -0.02
C ALA A 211 2.76 -17.61 -1.04
N ASP A 212 1.93 -17.45 -2.07
CA ASP A 212 1.96 -18.32 -3.24
C ASP A 212 3.24 -18.06 -4.06
N ILE A 213 3.66 -16.79 -4.11
CA ILE A 213 4.82 -16.30 -4.86
C ILE A 213 5.60 -15.31 -3.98
N VAL A 214 6.93 -15.31 -4.09
CA VAL A 214 7.79 -14.28 -3.49
C VAL A 214 8.46 -13.48 -4.59
N ALA A 215 8.26 -12.16 -4.60
CA ALA A 215 8.82 -11.28 -5.63
C ALA A 215 9.78 -10.25 -4.99
N PRO A 216 11.10 -10.41 -5.16
CA PRO A 216 12.09 -9.47 -4.61
C PRO A 216 12.22 -8.17 -5.42
N HIS A 217 11.61 -8.10 -6.60
CA HIS A 217 11.53 -6.94 -7.48
C HIS A 217 10.53 -7.23 -8.61
N PHE A 218 10.18 -6.20 -9.40
CA PHE A 218 9.16 -6.30 -10.45
C PHE A 218 9.51 -7.29 -11.56
N GLU A 219 10.77 -7.41 -11.96
CA GLU A 219 11.19 -8.41 -12.95
C GLU A 219 10.98 -9.85 -12.42
N GLY A 220 11.19 -10.08 -11.12
CA GLY A 220 10.91 -11.35 -10.46
C GLY A 220 9.42 -11.66 -10.41
N LEU A 221 8.59 -10.64 -10.13
CA LEU A 221 7.12 -10.76 -10.25
C LEU A 221 6.71 -11.20 -11.67
N LEU A 222 7.21 -10.53 -12.71
CA LEU A 222 6.88 -10.85 -14.09
C LEU A 222 7.28 -12.29 -14.46
N ALA A 223 8.48 -12.73 -14.06
CA ALA A 223 8.95 -14.09 -14.30
C ALA A 223 8.06 -15.13 -13.60
N ALA A 224 7.75 -14.93 -12.32
CA ALA A 224 6.91 -15.85 -11.56
C ALA A 224 5.47 -15.92 -12.11
N LEU A 225 4.88 -14.77 -12.46
CA LEU A 225 3.54 -14.74 -13.05
C LEU A 225 3.50 -15.39 -14.44
N GLN A 226 4.59 -15.32 -15.21
CA GLN A 226 4.67 -16.04 -16.47
C GLN A 226 4.60 -17.55 -16.25
N GLU A 227 5.27 -18.09 -15.22
CA GLU A 227 5.22 -19.51 -14.91
C GLU A 227 3.85 -19.96 -14.38
N CYS A 228 3.16 -19.09 -13.63
CA CYS A 228 1.85 -19.42 -13.06
C CYS A 228 0.67 -19.24 -14.01
N LEU A 229 0.77 -18.34 -15.00
CA LEU A 229 -0.37 -17.92 -15.85
C LEU A 229 -0.23 -18.26 -17.34
N ALA A 230 0.95 -18.69 -17.80
CA ALA A 230 1.13 -19.12 -19.19
C ALA A 230 0.64 -20.55 -19.42
#